data_AF-A0A7M4CEN5-F1
#
_entry.id   AF-A0A7M4CEN5-F1
#
_cell.length_a   1.000
_cell.length_b   1.000
_cell.length_c   1.000
_cell.angle_alpha   90.00
_cell.angle_beta   90.00
_cell.angle_gamma   90.00
#
_symmetry.space_group_name_H-M   'P 1'
#
loop_
_entity.id
_entity.type
_entity.pdbx_description
1 polymer ?
#
loop_
_entity_poly.entity_id
_entity_poly.type
_entity_poly.pdbx_seq_one_letter_code
_entity_poly.pdbx_strand_id
1 'polypeptide(L)'
;VKATNGDTHLGGEDFDNRLVTFFSEEFKRKNKGKDLSLSHRALRRLRTACERAKRTLSSATQATIEIDALFDNVDFQANITRARFEELCGDLFRSTMQPVERVLQDAKMDKR
;
A
#
# COMPACT_ATOMS: atom_id res chain seq x y z
N VAL A 1 12.31 -12.72 27.19
CA VAL A 1 12.21 -11.58 26.22
C VAL A 1 13.15 -10.49 26.70
N LYS A 2 14.09 -9.99 25.87
CA LYS A 2 15.09 -8.98 26.29
C LYS A 2 14.59 -7.53 26.15
N ALA A 3 13.81 -7.23 25.12
CA ALA A 3 13.04 -6.00 24.93
C ALA A 3 11.99 -6.24 23.83
N THR A 4 10.94 -5.41 23.79
CA THR A 4 9.91 -5.42 22.73
C THR A 4 9.52 -3.98 22.41
N ASN A 5 9.52 -3.62 21.13
CA ASN A 5 9.04 -2.32 20.64
C ASN A 5 8.28 -2.52 19.32
N GLY A 6 7.32 -1.65 19.02
CA GLY A 6 6.50 -1.73 17.80
C GLY A 6 5.71 -0.44 17.58
N ASP A 7 5.19 -0.27 16.37
CA ASP A 7 4.29 0.82 16.01
C ASP A 7 2.87 0.25 15.81
N THR A 8 1.94 0.63 16.68
CA THR A 8 0.54 0.14 16.64
C THR A 8 -0.28 0.78 15.52
N HIS A 9 0.26 1.78 14.82
CA HIS A 9 -0.38 2.50 13.72
C HIS A 9 0.30 2.21 12.37
N LEU A 10 1.16 1.21 12.31
CA LEU A 10 1.84 0.78 11.09
C LEU A 10 1.57 -0.70 10.81
N GLY A 11 0.71 -0.96 9.82
CA GLY A 11 0.29 -2.29 9.45
C GLY A 11 0.13 -2.47 7.95
N GLY A 12 -0.31 -3.67 7.56
CA GLY A 12 -0.52 -4.02 6.15
C GLY A 12 -1.55 -3.14 5.44
N GLU A 13 -2.49 -2.58 6.19
CA GLU A 13 -3.54 -1.69 5.67
C GLU A 13 -3.00 -0.32 5.25
N ASP A 14 -1.92 0.17 5.87
CA ASP A 14 -1.28 1.44 5.47
C ASP A 14 -0.68 1.33 4.07
N PHE A 15 -0.07 0.19 3.75
CA PHE A 15 0.42 -0.10 2.40
C PHE A 15 -0.73 -0.24 1.39
N ASP A 16 -1.85 -0.86 1.80
CA ASP A 16 -3.04 -0.92 0.94
C ASP A 16 -3.62 0.47 0.69
N ASN A 17 -3.66 1.33 1.71
CA ASN A 17 -4.09 2.71 1.60
C ASN A 17 -3.23 3.51 0.61
N ARG A 18 -1.90 3.34 0.64
CA ARG A 18 -0.99 3.98 -0.34
C ARG A 18 -1.33 3.60 -1.77
N LEU A 19 -1.57 2.31 -2.03
CA LEU A 19 -1.98 1.83 -3.34
C LEU A 19 -3.36 2.37 -3.75
N VAL A 20 -4.33 2.34 -2.84
CA VAL A 20 -5.69 2.86 -3.10
C VAL A 20 -5.64 4.35 -3.47
N THR A 21 -4.90 5.17 -2.72
CA THR A 21 -4.74 6.60 -3.03
C THR A 21 -4.08 6.78 -4.39
N PHE A 22 -2.98 6.08 -4.67
CA PHE A 22 -2.27 6.16 -5.95
C PHE A 22 -3.19 5.84 -7.14
N PHE A 23 -3.92 4.72 -7.07
CA PHE A 23 -4.80 4.30 -8.15
C PHE A 23 -6.09 5.11 -8.24
N SER A 24 -6.57 5.70 -7.14
CA SER A 24 -7.71 6.61 -7.16
C SER A 24 -7.37 7.89 -7.94
N GLU A 25 -6.19 8.46 -7.69
CA GLU A 25 -5.70 9.61 -8.46
C GLU A 25 -5.45 9.24 -9.93
N GLU A 26 -4.91 8.05 -10.19
CA GLU A 26 -4.71 7.57 -11.57
C GLU A 26 -6.04 7.40 -12.30
N PHE A 27 -7.06 6.82 -11.66
CA PHE A 27 -8.40 6.68 -12.21
C PHE A 27 -9.01 8.05 -12.51
N LYS A 28 -8.93 8.99 -11.56
CA LYS A 28 -9.44 10.35 -11.71
C LYS A 28 -8.79 11.07 -12.90
N ARG A 29 -7.47 10.95 -13.03
CA ARG A 29 -6.69 11.51 -14.15
C ARG A 29 -7.09 10.90 -15.49
N LYS A 30 -7.27 9.57 -15.56
CA LYS A 30 -7.65 8.86 -16.81
C LYS A 30 -9.10 9.11 -17.23
N ASN A 31 -10.00 9.34 -16.26
CA ASN A 31 -11.44 9.33 -16.50
C ASN A 31 -12.09 10.71 -16.31
N LYS A 32 -11.47 11.77 -16.82
CA LYS A 32 -12.02 13.14 -16.86
C LYS A 32 -12.45 13.67 -15.48
N GLY A 33 -11.70 13.35 -14.43
CA GLY A 33 -11.99 13.83 -13.08
C GLY A 33 -13.04 13.04 -12.30
N LYS A 34 -13.49 11.88 -12.81
CA LYS A 34 -14.39 10.98 -12.06
C LYS A 34 -13.74 10.56 -10.75
N ASP A 35 -14.36 10.94 -9.64
CA ASP A 35 -13.81 10.78 -8.30
C ASP A 35 -14.37 9.52 -7.61
N LEU A 36 -13.49 8.54 -7.35
CA LEU A 36 -13.87 7.29 -6.69
C LEU A 36 -14.31 7.50 -5.23
N SER A 37 -13.91 8.61 -4.59
CA SER A 37 -14.30 8.90 -3.20
C SER A 37 -15.81 9.05 -3.01
N LEU A 38 -16.54 9.34 -4.10
CA LEU A 38 -17.99 9.44 -4.11
C LEU A 38 -18.69 8.08 -3.99
N SER A 39 -17.98 6.95 -4.12
CA SER A 39 -18.54 5.61 -4.02
C SER A 39 -17.74 4.70 -3.08
N HIS A 40 -18.32 4.46 -1.90
CA HIS A 40 -17.75 3.51 -0.93
C HIS A 40 -17.63 2.09 -1.52
N ARG A 41 -18.58 1.69 -2.39
CA ARG A 41 -18.53 0.41 -3.10
C ARG A 41 -17.32 0.33 -4.03
N ALA A 42 -17.05 1.38 -4.81
CA ALA A 42 -15.90 1.43 -5.71
C ALA A 42 -14.58 1.39 -4.92
N LEU A 43 -14.46 2.20 -3.86
CA LEU A 43 -13.29 2.20 -2.98
C LEU A 43 -13.03 0.84 -2.34
N ARG A 44 -14.08 0.14 -1.86
CA ARG A 44 -13.92 -1.20 -1.27
C ARG A 44 -13.40 -2.21 -2.29
N ARG A 45 -13.93 -2.18 -3.53
CA ARG A 45 -13.45 -3.06 -4.61
C ARG A 45 -12.00 -2.77 -4.98
N LEU A 46 -11.65 -1.49 -5.10
CA LEU A 46 -10.27 -1.06 -5.36
C LEU A 46 -9.33 -1.52 -4.24
N ARG A 47 -9.72 -1.38 -2.97
CA ARG A 47 -8.95 -1.84 -1.81
C ARG A 47 -8.67 -3.34 -1.86
N THR A 48 -9.68 -4.17 -2.13
CA THR A 48 -9.50 -5.62 -2.27
C THR A 48 -8.52 -5.97 -3.40
N ALA A 49 -8.58 -5.24 -4.52
CA ALA A 49 -7.64 -5.45 -5.62
C ALA A 49 -6.21 -4.98 -5.27
N CYS A 50 -6.07 -3.87 -4.55
CA CYS A 50 -4.78 -3.37 -4.06
C CYS A 50 -4.13 -4.35 -3.07
N GLU A 51 -4.90 -4.92 -2.15
CA GLU A 51 -4.39 -5.92 -1.21
C GLU A 51 -3.86 -7.16 -1.95
N ARG A 52 -4.59 -7.63 -2.97
CA ARG A 52 -4.14 -8.73 -3.84
C ARG A 52 -2.87 -8.37 -4.59
N ALA A 53 -2.81 -7.17 -5.19
CA ALA A 53 -1.63 -6.70 -5.88
C ALA A 53 -0.42 -6.61 -4.95
N LYS A 54 -0.58 -6.07 -3.73
CA LYS A 54 0.46 -6.03 -2.69
C LYS A 54 0.99 -7.44 -2.39
N ARG A 55 0.11 -8.40 -2.17
CA ARG A 55 0.49 -9.81 -1.91
C ARG A 55 1.26 -10.41 -3.09
N THR A 56 0.85 -10.11 -4.32
CA THR A 56 1.58 -10.53 -5.52
C THR A 56 2.95 -9.88 -5.60
N LEU A 57 3.07 -8.58 -5.30
CA LEU A 57 4.34 -7.85 -5.31
C LEU A 57 5.34 -8.36 -4.26
N SER A 58 4.88 -9.03 -3.20
CA SER A 58 5.77 -9.70 -2.24
C SER A 58 6.59 -10.84 -2.85
N SER A 59 6.12 -11.46 -3.93
CA SER A 59 6.84 -12.56 -4.62
C SER A 59 7.23 -12.21 -6.05
N ALA A 60 6.43 -11.44 -6.78
CA ALA A 60 6.67 -11.01 -8.16
C ALA A 60 7.19 -9.57 -8.26
N THR A 61 7.84 -9.23 -9.37
CA THR A 61 8.37 -7.89 -9.65
C THR A 61 7.31 -6.91 -10.17
N GLN A 62 6.14 -7.41 -10.56
CA GLN A 62 5.02 -6.62 -11.06
C GLN A 62 3.68 -7.26 -10.71
N ALA A 63 2.64 -6.45 -10.69
CA ALA A 63 1.25 -6.88 -10.51
C ALA A 63 0.32 -6.03 -11.40
N THR A 64 -0.77 -6.66 -11.83
CA THR A 64 -1.83 -6.04 -12.64
C THR A 64 -3.11 -5.97 -11.80
N ILE A 65 -3.76 -4.81 -11.82
CA ILE A 65 -5.07 -4.59 -11.23
C ILE A 65 -6.07 -4.44 -12.35
N GLU A 66 -7.10 -5.27 -12.32
CA GLU A 66 -8.22 -5.28 -13.27
C GLU A 66 -9.53 -5.35 -12.51
N ILE A 67 -10.42 -4.37 -12.74
CA ILE A 67 -11.73 -4.28 -12.10
C ILE A 67 -12.76 -3.79 -13.11
N ASP A 68 -13.69 -4.66 -13.48
CA ASP A 68 -14.80 -4.33 -14.38
C ASP A 68 -15.79 -3.36 -13.72
N ALA A 69 -16.28 -2.38 -14.48
CA ALA A 69 -17.26 -1.40 -14.04
C ALA A 69 -16.95 -0.84 -12.63
N LEU A 70 -15.72 -0.39 -12.41
CA LEU A 70 -15.26 0.09 -11.10
C LEU A 70 -16.12 1.26 -10.61
N PHE A 71 -16.36 2.25 -11.48
CA PHE A 71 -17.16 3.44 -11.19
C PHE A 71 -17.79 4.00 -12.47
N ASP A 72 -19.08 4.38 -12.44
CA ASP A 72 -19.84 4.84 -13.60
C ASP A 72 -19.72 3.94 -14.85
N ASN A 73 -19.76 2.61 -14.66
CA ASN A 73 -19.57 1.61 -15.71
C ASN A 73 -18.22 1.73 -16.47
N VAL A 74 -17.21 2.33 -15.85
CA VAL A 74 -15.85 2.41 -16.40
C VAL A 74 -15.01 1.28 -15.81
N ASP A 75 -14.41 0.48 -16.69
CA ASP A 75 -13.44 -0.54 -16.32
C ASP A 75 -12.13 0.12 -15.89
N PHE A 76 -11.44 -0.50 -14.94
CA PHE A 76 -10.15 -0.04 -14.48
C PHE A 76 -9.08 -1.10 -14.68
N GLN A 77 -8.04 -0.76 -15.43
CA GLN A 77 -6.85 -1.55 -15.61
C GLN A 77 -5.60 -0.71 -15.34
N ALA A 78 -4.70 -1.22 -14.50
CA ALA A 78 -3.42 -0.60 -14.19
C ALA A 78 -2.36 -1.64 -13.86
N ASN A 79 -1.10 -1.31 -14.16
CA ASN A 79 0.06 -2.14 -13.81
C ASN A 79 0.93 -1.37 -12.81
N ILE A 80 1.51 -2.11 -11.86
CA ILE A 80 2.47 -1.56 -10.91
C ILE A 80 3.65 -2.51 -10.73
N THR A 81 4.84 -1.93 -10.66
CA THR A 81 6.08 -2.67 -10.37
C THR A 81 6.37 -2.64 -8.88
N ARG A 82 7.12 -3.64 -8.40
CA ARG A 82 7.60 -3.68 -7.01
C ARG A 82 8.38 -2.42 -6.67
N ALA A 83 9.27 -1.98 -7.57
CA ALA A 83 10.05 -0.75 -7.38
C ALA A 83 9.17 0.48 -7.17
N ARG A 84 8.08 0.62 -7.96
CA ARG A 84 7.15 1.75 -7.79
C ARG A 84 6.38 1.66 -6.49
N PHE A 85 5.95 0.47 -6.09
CA PHE A 85 5.30 0.25 -4.80
C PHE A 85 6.24 0.58 -3.62
N GLU A 86 7.49 0.17 -3.69
CA GLU A 86 8.52 0.47 -2.69
C GLU A 86 8.80 1.97 -2.57
N GLU A 87 8.83 2.68 -3.70
CA GLU A 87 8.93 4.14 -3.72
C GLU A 87 7.73 4.81 -3.04
N LEU A 88 6.50 4.38 -3.37
CA LEU A 88 5.26 4.92 -2.79
C LEU A 88 5.15 4.72 -1.27
N CYS A 89 5.78 3.68 -0.74
CA CYS A 89 5.72 3.33 0.67
C CYS A 89 7.07 3.54 1.38
N GLY A 90 8.00 4.27 0.77
CA GLY A 90 9.37 4.41 1.28
C GLY A 90 9.42 5.03 2.68
N ASP A 91 8.48 5.91 3.02
CA ASP A 91 8.33 6.46 4.37
C ASP A 91 7.86 5.41 5.38
N LEU A 92 6.89 4.56 5.01
CA LEU A 92 6.40 3.46 5.84
C LEU A 92 7.48 2.40 6.07
N PHE A 93 8.31 2.11 5.07
CA PHE A 93 9.46 1.22 5.27
C PHE A 93 10.49 1.82 6.23
N ARG A 94 10.76 3.12 6.14
CA ARG A 94 11.68 3.79 7.07
C ARG A 94 11.18 3.80 8.50
N SER A 95 9.87 3.96 8.74
CA SER A 95 9.33 3.93 10.10
C SER A 95 9.50 2.55 10.77
N THR A 96 9.55 1.45 10.01
CA THR A 96 9.84 0.11 10.57
C THR A 96 11.22 -0.01 11.21
N MET A 97 12.20 0.83 10.81
CA MET A 97 13.54 0.80 11.39
C MET A 97 13.60 1.41 12.79
N GLN A 98 12.67 2.31 13.14
CA GLN A 98 12.67 2.98 14.45
C GLN A 98 12.42 2.01 15.62
N PRO A 99 11.41 1.11 15.57
CA PRO A 99 11.27 0.08 16.59
C PRO A 99 12.48 -0.85 16.72
N VAL A 100 13.14 -1.18 15.60
CA VAL A 100 14.36 -2.02 15.59
C VAL A 100 15.51 -1.33 16.31
N GLU A 101 15.69 -0.02 16.10
CA GLU A 101 16.72 0.74 16.80
C GLU A 101 16.45 0.83 18.30
N ARG A 102 15.18 1.08 18.69
CA ARG A 102 14.80 1.14 20.11
C ARG A 102 14.96 -0.20 20.81
N VAL A 103 14.56 -1.31 20.17
CA VAL A 103 14.67 -2.64 20.80
C VAL A 103 16.13 -3.04 21.02
N LEU A 104 17.04 -2.64 20.12
CA LEU A 104 18.48 -2.87 20.30
C LEU A 104 19.06 -2.04 21.44
N GLN A 105 18.67 -0.76 21.55
CA GLN A 105 19.05 0.10 22.67
C GLN A 105 18.55 -0.47 24.01
N ASP A 106 17.27 -0.82 24.09
CA ASP A 106 16.64 -1.39 25.29
C ASP A 106 17.28 -2.73 25.68
N ALA A 107 17.67 -3.54 24.69
CA ALA A 107 18.38 -4.81 24.90
C ALA A 107 19.87 -4.65 25.22
N LYS A 108 20.42 -3.42 25.19
CA LYS A 108 21.86 -3.11 25.31
C LYS A 108 22.72 -3.90 24.31
N MET A 109 22.21 -4.06 23.10
CA MET A 109 22.87 -4.78 22.01
C MET A 109 23.26 -3.80 20.91
N ASP A 110 24.51 -3.91 20.43
CA ASP A 110 25.01 -3.08 19.35
C ASP A 110 24.50 -3.58 17.98
N LYS A 111 24.32 -2.65 17.04
CA LYS A 111 23.77 -2.89 15.68
C LYS A 111 24.78 -3.55 14.71
N ARG A 112 25.81 -4.23 15.24
CA ARG A 112 26.98 -4.75 14.49
C ARG A 112 26.63 -5.81 13.47
#